data_AF-A0A966QCG8-F1
#
_entry.id   AF-A0A966QCG8-F1
#
_cell.length_a   1.000
_cell.length_b   1.000
_cell.length_c   1.000
_cell.angle_alpha   90.00
_cell.angle_beta   90.00
_cell.angle_gamma   90.00
#
_symmetry.space_group_name_H-M   'P 1'
#
loop_
_entity.id
_entity.type
_entity.pdbx_description
1 polymer ?
#
loop_
_entity_poly.entity_id
_entity_poly.type
_entity_poly.pdbx_seq_one_letter_code
_entity_poly.pdbx_strand_id
1 'polypeptide(L)'
;VSLQESADRIAAAALGADPELPLILLGHSGPSGLGSEASAPCGRDWKPPACDWGDQDLAIAIQQIRRQRPLPLVVFGHMHHALKRGQGERLSFCRDRAGTAYLNTACVPRHGTDAEGRPLRHFSWVEFEGAQLVHASHRWYGLAGQLHYEERLFQADDVVIGPDPRAASLIPC
;
A
#
# COMPACT_ATOMS: atom_id res chain seq x y z
N VAL A 1 -18.61 -2.51 20.44
CA VAL A 1 -18.53 -2.39 18.98
C VAL A 1 -18.32 -3.80 18.45
N SER A 2 -19.28 -4.33 17.71
CA SER A 2 -19.14 -5.61 17.01
C SER A 2 -18.19 -5.47 15.83
N LEU A 3 -17.72 -6.60 15.29
CA LEU A 3 -16.90 -6.64 14.08
C LEU A 3 -17.57 -5.87 12.92
N GLN A 4 -18.86 -6.12 12.71
CA GLN A 4 -19.64 -5.49 11.64
C GLN A 4 -19.84 -4.00 11.89
N GLU A 5 -20.14 -3.60 13.13
CA GLU A 5 -20.27 -2.18 13.50
C GLU A 5 -18.96 -1.41 13.27
N SER A 6 -17.81 -2.05 13.50
CA SER A 6 -16.49 -1.46 13.21
C SER A 6 -16.30 -1.29 11.70
N ALA A 7 -16.55 -2.34 10.92
CA ALA A 7 -16.43 -2.30 9.47
C ALA A 7 -17.35 -1.24 8.83
N ASP A 8 -18.60 -1.16 9.28
CA ASP A 8 -19.58 -0.19 8.77
C ASP A 8 -19.15 1.25 9.07
N ARG A 9 -18.52 1.51 10.23
CA ARG A 9 -17.98 2.84 10.55
C ARG A 9 -16.82 3.21 9.64
N ILE A 10 -15.91 2.27 9.36
CA ILE A 10 -14.79 2.49 8.42
C ILE A 10 -15.33 2.77 7.02
N ALA A 11 -16.28 1.95 6.54
CA ALA A 11 -16.88 2.12 5.23
C ALA A 11 -17.65 3.44 5.10
N ALA A 12 -18.47 3.80 6.10
CA ALA A 12 -19.20 5.07 6.11
C ALA A 12 -18.25 6.28 6.06
N ALA A 13 -17.15 6.25 6.83
CA ALA A 13 -16.15 7.32 6.79
C ALA A 13 -15.48 7.43 5.41
N ALA A 14 -15.10 6.29 4.82
CA ALA A 14 -14.47 6.25 3.50
C ALA A 14 -15.40 6.73 2.37
N LEU A 15 -16.70 6.42 2.47
CA LEU A 15 -17.71 6.84 1.50
C LEU A 15 -18.15 8.29 1.68
N GLY A 16 -17.97 8.86 2.87
CA GLY A 16 -18.16 10.29 3.12
C GLY A 16 -17.01 11.18 2.65
N ALA A 17 -15.86 10.59 2.27
CA ALA A 17 -14.74 11.33 1.70
C ALA A 17 -15.08 11.84 0.28
N ASP A 18 -14.43 12.92 -0.13
CA ASP A 18 -14.65 13.55 -1.44
C ASP A 18 -14.60 12.51 -2.58
N PRO A 19 -15.67 12.35 -3.38
CA PRO A 19 -15.72 11.38 -4.47
C PRO A 19 -14.76 11.72 -5.62
N GLU A 20 -14.35 12.98 -5.77
CA GLU A 20 -13.49 13.44 -6.87
C GLU A 20 -11.99 13.19 -6.61
N LEU A 21 -11.61 12.84 -5.38
CA LEU A 21 -10.23 12.56 -4.99
C LEU A 21 -9.95 11.05 -4.90
N PRO A 22 -8.70 10.60 -5.14
CA PRO A 22 -8.32 9.22 -4.88
C PRO A 22 -8.52 8.85 -3.40
N LEU A 23 -9.23 7.75 -3.16
CA LEU A 23 -9.44 7.25 -1.80
C LEU A 23 -8.20 6.47 -1.32
N ILE A 24 -7.66 6.89 -0.18
CA ILE A 24 -6.59 6.17 0.52
C ILE A 24 -7.09 5.80 1.92
N LEU A 25 -6.99 4.53 2.29
CA LEU A 25 -7.25 4.10 3.67
C LEU A 25 -5.94 4.02 4.45
N LEU A 26 -5.95 4.55 5.67
CA LEU A 26 -4.83 4.46 6.61
C LEU A 26 -5.25 3.61 7.82
N GLY A 27 -4.55 2.51 8.06
CA GLY A 27 -4.77 1.63 9.22
C GLY A 27 -3.50 1.48 10.06
N HIS A 28 -3.64 1.14 11.34
CA HIS A 28 -2.45 0.75 12.12
C HIS A 28 -1.94 -0.61 11.65
N SER A 29 -2.84 -1.61 11.56
CA SER A 29 -2.58 -2.93 11.00
C SER A 29 -3.17 -3.03 9.59
N GLY A 30 -2.66 -3.97 8.79
CA GLY A 30 -3.23 -4.29 7.47
C GLY A 30 -4.47 -5.18 7.59
N PRO A 31 -5.26 -5.33 6.52
CA PRO A 31 -6.45 -6.18 6.52
C PRO A 31 -6.09 -7.67 6.57
N SER A 32 -7.00 -8.49 7.10
CA SER A 32 -6.94 -9.94 6.89
C SER A 32 -7.03 -10.28 5.39
N GLY A 33 -6.50 -11.45 5.02
CA GLY A 33 -6.36 -11.93 3.64
C GLY A 33 -4.96 -11.74 3.06
N LEU A 34 -4.03 -11.12 3.81
CA LEU A 34 -2.66 -10.81 3.38
C LEU A 34 -1.59 -11.53 4.22
N GLY A 35 -1.95 -12.57 4.97
CA GLY A 35 -1.04 -13.29 5.87
C GLY A 35 -0.87 -14.77 5.57
N SER A 36 -0.73 -15.13 4.28
CA SER A 36 -0.58 -16.53 3.83
C SER A 36 0.64 -17.26 4.39
N GLU A 37 1.70 -16.53 4.71
CA GLU A 37 2.97 -17.03 5.25
C GLU A 37 3.63 -15.95 6.13
N ALA A 38 4.70 -16.30 6.86
CA ALA A 38 5.34 -15.38 7.81
C ALA A 38 5.87 -14.09 7.15
N SER A 39 6.35 -14.16 5.91
CA SER A 39 6.86 -13.04 5.12
C SER A 39 5.77 -12.25 4.38
N ALA A 40 4.51 -12.70 4.40
CA ALA A 40 3.40 -11.97 3.78
C ALA A 40 3.10 -10.67 4.55
N PRO A 41 2.48 -9.63 3.95
CA PRO A 41 2.34 -8.32 4.59
C PRO A 41 1.66 -8.32 5.97
N CYS A 42 0.72 -9.25 6.21
CA CYS A 42 0.03 -9.43 7.49
C CYS A 42 0.34 -10.79 8.16
N GLY A 43 1.45 -11.44 7.79
CA GLY A 43 1.81 -12.78 8.28
C GLY A 43 2.47 -12.80 9.65
N ARG A 44 1.94 -13.58 10.60
CA ARG A 44 2.59 -13.72 11.90
C ARG A 44 3.91 -14.50 11.81
N ASP A 45 4.99 -13.91 12.31
CA ASP A 45 6.35 -14.46 12.28
C ASP A 45 6.94 -14.77 13.68
N TRP A 46 6.30 -14.32 14.76
CA TRP A 46 6.79 -14.55 16.14
C TRP A 46 6.32 -15.86 16.79
N LYS A 47 5.40 -16.60 16.16
CA LYS A 47 4.89 -17.88 16.68
C LYS A 47 4.46 -18.82 15.55
N PRO A 48 5.04 -20.04 15.46
CA PRO A 48 4.57 -21.07 14.54
C PRO A 48 3.20 -21.65 14.94
N PRO A 49 2.38 -22.11 13.98
CA PRO A 49 2.55 -21.87 12.55
C PRO A 49 2.30 -20.39 12.21
N ALA A 50 2.81 -19.97 11.05
CA ALA A 50 2.42 -18.69 10.47
C ALA A 50 0.89 -18.65 10.32
N CYS A 51 0.31 -17.48 10.56
CA CYS A 51 -1.12 -17.27 10.38
C CYS A 51 -1.36 -15.84 9.93
N ASP A 52 -2.55 -15.62 9.37
CA ASP A 52 -3.01 -14.27 9.08
C ASP A 52 -3.23 -13.51 10.39
N TRP A 53 -2.63 -12.32 10.46
CA TRP A 53 -2.69 -11.42 11.60
C TRP A 53 -3.24 -10.04 11.21
N GLY A 54 -3.87 -9.93 10.04
CA GLY A 54 -4.53 -8.70 9.62
C GLY A 54 -5.89 -8.51 10.29
N ASP A 55 -6.37 -7.27 10.29
CA ASP A 55 -7.64 -6.85 10.88
C ASP A 55 -8.83 -7.27 10.02
N GLN A 56 -9.78 -8.00 10.62
CA GLN A 56 -10.92 -8.59 9.90
C GLN A 56 -11.99 -7.55 9.55
N ASP A 57 -12.21 -6.55 10.40
CA ASP A 57 -13.15 -5.46 10.13
C ASP A 57 -12.66 -4.58 8.98
N LEU A 58 -11.35 -4.30 8.91
CA LEU A 58 -10.77 -3.58 7.78
C LEU A 58 -10.95 -4.35 6.46
N ALA A 59 -10.76 -5.68 6.47
CA ALA A 59 -11.02 -6.51 5.29
C ALA A 59 -12.49 -6.44 4.84
N ILE A 60 -13.45 -6.48 5.78
CA ILE A 60 -14.88 -6.34 5.47
C ILE A 60 -15.18 -4.93 4.92
N ALA A 61 -14.65 -3.88 5.55
CA ALA A 61 -14.86 -2.50 5.12
C ALA A 61 -14.33 -2.27 3.69
N ILE A 62 -13.14 -2.78 3.37
CA ILE A 62 -12.57 -2.72 2.01
C ILE A 62 -13.51 -3.33 0.98
N GLN A 63 -14.10 -4.49 1.28
CA GLN A 63 -15.08 -5.12 0.38
C GLN A 63 -16.34 -4.27 0.21
N GLN A 64 -16.84 -3.66 1.28
CA GLN A 64 -18.03 -2.78 1.23
C GLN A 64 -17.76 -1.51 0.41
N ILE A 65 -16.62 -0.85 0.65
CA ILE A 65 -16.21 0.38 -0.04
C ILE A 65 -16.09 0.15 -1.54
N ARG A 66 -15.43 -0.95 -1.94
CA ARG A 66 -15.16 -1.27 -3.35
C ARG A 66 -16.39 -1.57 -4.18
N ARG A 67 -17.53 -1.85 -3.55
CA ARG A 67 -18.82 -1.97 -4.25
C ARG A 67 -19.37 -0.62 -4.70
N GLN A 68 -18.87 0.48 -4.13
CA GLN A 68 -19.43 1.82 -4.33
C GLN A 68 -18.44 2.78 -4.98
N ARG A 69 -17.14 2.67 -4.70
CA ARG A 69 -16.09 3.48 -5.34
C ARG A 69 -14.75 2.75 -5.42
N PRO A 70 -13.86 3.13 -6.35
CA PRO A 70 -12.49 2.59 -6.40
C PRO A 70 -11.71 2.85 -5.10
N LEU A 71 -10.93 1.87 -4.68
CA LEU A 71 -9.98 1.97 -3.57
C LEU A 71 -8.58 1.64 -4.09
N PRO A 72 -7.82 2.64 -4.56
CA PRO A 72 -6.51 2.40 -5.16
C PRO A 72 -5.43 2.01 -4.14
N LEU A 73 -5.49 2.50 -2.90
CA LEU A 73 -4.42 2.28 -1.93
C LEU A 73 -4.93 2.12 -0.48
N VAL A 74 -4.40 1.11 0.20
CA VAL A 74 -4.47 0.91 1.64
C VAL A 74 -3.05 0.96 2.21
N VAL A 75 -2.80 1.88 3.13
CA VAL A 75 -1.51 2.03 3.81
C VAL A 75 -1.67 1.57 5.25
N PHE A 76 -0.72 0.78 5.72
CA PHE A 76 -0.73 0.26 7.08
C PHE A 76 0.68 0.08 7.64
N GLY A 77 0.76 -0.41 8.88
CA GLY A 77 1.99 -0.73 9.56
C GLY A 77 1.84 -1.92 10.50
N HIS A 78 2.26 -1.73 11.75
CA HIS A 78 2.30 -2.73 12.84
C HIS A 78 3.29 -3.88 12.60
N MET A 79 3.14 -4.60 11.50
CA MET A 79 3.95 -5.76 11.13
C MET A 79 5.29 -5.29 10.55
N HIS A 80 6.33 -5.21 11.37
CA HIS A 80 7.66 -4.74 10.94
C HIS A 80 8.21 -5.56 9.77
N HIS A 81 9.00 -4.90 8.90
CA HIS A 81 9.61 -5.54 7.73
C HIS A 81 10.55 -6.68 8.10
N ALA A 82 11.50 -6.41 9.00
CA ALA A 82 12.43 -7.43 9.46
C ALA A 82 11.70 -8.52 10.26
N LEU A 83 11.77 -9.75 9.78
CA LEU A 83 11.17 -10.90 10.43
C LEU A 83 11.97 -11.29 11.67
N LYS A 84 11.27 -11.80 12.69
CA LYS A 84 11.88 -12.25 13.95
C LYS A 84 12.93 -13.32 13.69
N ARG A 85 13.99 -13.28 14.51
CA ARG A 85 15.08 -14.27 14.51
C ARG A 85 15.83 -14.37 13.17
N GLY A 86 15.88 -13.27 12.40
CA GLY A 86 16.66 -13.21 11.16
C GLY A 86 16.07 -14.07 10.03
N GLN A 87 14.74 -14.24 10.02
CA GLN A 87 14.03 -15.06 9.01
C GLN A 87 13.87 -14.35 7.65
N GLY A 88 14.50 -13.18 7.47
CA GLY A 88 14.43 -12.37 6.25
C GLY A 88 13.52 -11.16 6.42
N GLU A 89 12.98 -10.69 5.30
CA GLU A 89 12.16 -9.49 5.22
C GLU A 89 10.74 -9.83 4.76
N ARG A 90 9.78 -9.05 5.25
CA ARG A 90 8.38 -9.08 4.86
C ARG A 90 8.17 -8.34 3.55
N LEU A 91 7.24 -8.83 2.73
CA LEU A 91 6.75 -8.08 1.57
C LEU A 91 6.13 -6.76 2.04
N SER A 92 6.68 -5.65 1.54
CA SER A 92 6.20 -4.31 1.83
C SER A 92 4.98 -3.92 1.00
N PHE A 93 4.83 -4.51 -0.18
CA PHE A 93 3.80 -4.13 -1.15
C PHE A 93 3.16 -5.37 -1.77
N CYS A 94 1.84 -5.31 -1.96
CA CYS A 94 1.14 -6.21 -2.87
C CYS A 94 -0.06 -5.52 -3.52
N ARG A 95 -0.57 -6.09 -4.61
CA ARG A 95 -1.78 -5.63 -5.28
C ARG A 95 -2.73 -6.79 -5.47
N ASP A 96 -3.99 -6.62 -5.09
CA ASP A 96 -4.99 -7.67 -5.31
C ASP A 96 -5.56 -7.67 -6.73
N ARG A 97 -6.35 -8.69 -7.04
CA ARG A 97 -6.96 -8.88 -8.38
C ARG A 97 -7.95 -7.79 -8.78
N ALA A 98 -8.46 -7.01 -7.83
CA ALA A 98 -9.33 -5.88 -8.15
C ALA A 98 -8.57 -4.56 -8.23
N GLY A 99 -7.24 -4.61 -8.12
CA GLY A 99 -6.37 -3.48 -8.35
C GLY A 99 -6.08 -2.64 -7.11
N THR A 100 -6.57 -2.99 -5.92
CA THR A 100 -6.21 -2.30 -4.68
C THR A 100 -4.77 -2.63 -4.32
N ALA A 101 -3.94 -1.59 -4.14
CA ALA A 101 -2.60 -1.72 -3.62
C ALA A 101 -2.60 -1.68 -2.09
N TYR A 102 -1.70 -2.46 -1.49
CA TYR A 102 -1.50 -2.56 -0.05
C TYR A 102 -0.03 -2.25 0.24
N LEU A 103 0.23 -1.19 1.00
CA LEU A 103 1.57 -0.75 1.35
C LEU A 103 1.78 -0.81 2.86
N ASN A 104 2.64 -1.73 3.31
CA ASN A 104 3.14 -1.79 4.67
C ASN A 104 4.34 -0.85 4.84
N THR A 105 4.14 0.20 5.64
CA THR A 105 5.12 1.25 5.93
C THR A 105 5.87 1.04 7.25
N ALA A 106 5.77 -0.15 7.85
CA ALA A 106 6.47 -0.51 9.08
C ALA A 106 7.97 -0.81 8.87
N CYS A 107 8.65 0.01 8.06
CA CYS A 107 10.10 0.03 7.98
C CYS A 107 10.63 0.65 9.27
N VAL A 108 11.31 -0.16 10.09
CA VAL A 108 11.89 0.30 11.34
C VAL A 108 13.30 -0.27 11.51
N PRO A 109 14.26 0.53 11.99
CA PRO A 109 14.12 1.95 12.40
C PRO A 109 13.98 2.91 11.20
N ARG A 110 13.18 3.98 11.35
CA ARG A 110 12.97 5.00 10.29
C ARG A 110 14.13 6.00 10.15
N HIS A 111 15.16 5.82 10.96
CA HIS A 111 16.34 6.64 11.03
C HIS A 111 17.52 5.71 11.33
N GLY A 112 18.64 5.95 10.68
CA GLY A 112 19.83 5.11 10.84
C GLY A 112 21.05 5.77 10.23
N THR A 113 22.08 4.96 10.04
CA THR A 113 23.30 5.35 9.33
C THR A 113 23.60 4.30 8.27
N ASP A 114 24.15 4.72 7.14
CA ASP A 114 24.71 3.78 6.15
C ASP A 114 26.08 3.22 6.58
N ALA A 115 26.70 2.43 5.71
CA ALA A 115 28.00 1.80 5.94
C ALA A 115 29.14 2.82 6.14
N GLU A 116 28.99 4.04 5.62
CA GLU A 116 29.94 5.13 5.77
C GLU A 116 29.63 6.03 6.98
N GLY A 117 28.61 5.68 7.78
CA GLY A 117 28.19 6.44 8.96
C GLY A 117 27.33 7.67 8.65
N ARG A 118 26.86 7.84 7.41
CA ARG A 118 26.02 8.99 7.04
C ARG A 118 24.59 8.80 7.54
N PRO A 119 23.97 9.82 8.14
CA PRO A 119 22.61 9.72 8.66
C PRO A 119 21.56 9.58 7.54
N LEU A 120 20.64 8.63 7.71
CA LEU A 120 19.52 8.38 6.83
C LEU A 120 18.17 8.59 7.52
N ARG A 121 17.16 8.98 6.73
CA ARG A 121 15.74 9.08 7.11
C ARG A 121 14.90 8.34 6.08
N HIS A 122 14.15 7.34 6.52
CA HIS A 122 13.27 6.54 5.69
C HIS A 122 11.90 7.23 5.54
N PHE A 123 11.38 7.20 4.33
CA PHE A 123 10.01 7.56 3.99
C PHE A 123 9.44 6.51 3.05
N SER A 124 8.18 6.13 3.25
CA SER A 124 7.40 5.45 2.20
C SER A 124 6.77 6.50 1.30
N TRP A 125 6.89 6.31 -0.01
CA TRP A 125 6.53 7.27 -1.02
C TRP A 125 5.58 6.66 -2.03
N VAL A 126 4.51 7.37 -2.38
CA VAL A 126 3.55 6.97 -3.40
C VAL A 126 3.23 8.16 -4.29
N GLU A 127 2.99 7.90 -5.58
CA GLU A 127 2.63 8.93 -6.55
C GLU A 127 1.36 8.50 -7.28
N PHE A 128 0.49 9.47 -7.52
CA PHE A 128 -0.77 9.29 -8.21
C PHE A 128 -0.82 10.17 -9.46
N GLU A 129 -1.34 9.63 -10.55
CA GLU A 129 -1.80 10.38 -11.70
C GLU A 129 -3.32 10.33 -11.74
N GLY A 130 -3.95 11.46 -11.41
CA GLY A 130 -5.38 11.49 -11.12
C GLY A 130 -5.74 10.52 -9.98
N ALA A 131 -6.60 9.55 -10.27
CA ALA A 131 -7.02 8.54 -9.29
C ALA A 131 -6.18 7.24 -9.32
N GLN A 132 -5.20 7.13 -10.22
CA GLN A 132 -4.39 5.92 -10.41
C GLN A 132 -3.09 6.02 -9.65
N LEU A 133 -2.77 4.98 -8.87
CA LEU A 133 -1.45 4.82 -8.27
C LEU A 133 -0.46 4.46 -9.39
N VAL A 134 0.59 5.27 -9.56
CA VAL A 134 1.61 5.07 -10.60
C VAL A 134 2.98 4.69 -10.05
N HIS A 135 3.25 4.97 -8.79
CA HIS A 135 4.53 4.64 -8.16
C HIS A 135 4.37 4.33 -6.69
N ALA A 136 5.13 3.36 -6.18
CA ALA A 136 5.35 3.16 -4.76
C ALA A 136 6.81 2.77 -4.49
N SER A 137 7.44 3.38 -3.50
CA SER A 137 8.81 3.08 -3.10
C SER A 137 9.05 3.31 -1.60
N HIS A 138 10.10 2.69 -1.09
CA HIS A 138 10.78 3.16 0.12
C HIS A 138 11.96 4.03 -0.30
N ARG A 139 12.15 5.15 0.38
CA ARG A 139 13.17 6.15 0.05
C ARG A 139 13.96 6.54 1.29
N TRP A 140 15.28 6.61 1.16
CA TRP A 140 16.19 7.00 2.24
C TRP A 140 16.89 8.29 1.89
N TYR A 141 16.60 9.33 2.69
CA TYR A 141 17.12 10.67 2.50
C TYR A 141 18.22 10.99 3.51
N GLY A 142 19.20 11.79 3.08
CA GLY A 142 20.13 12.44 3.98
C GLY A 142 19.49 13.62 4.71
N LEU A 143 20.18 14.19 5.70
CA LEU A 143 19.66 15.33 6.48
C LEU A 143 19.51 16.61 5.67
N ALA A 144 20.14 16.71 4.50
CA ALA A 144 19.98 17.84 3.60
C ALA A 144 18.85 17.62 2.57
N GLY A 145 18.06 16.54 2.71
CA GLY A 145 16.94 16.24 1.82
C GLY A 145 17.33 15.59 0.50
N GLN A 146 18.60 15.19 0.33
CA GLN A 146 19.05 14.43 -0.83
C GLN A 146 18.61 12.97 -0.73
N LEU A 147 18.08 12.41 -1.82
CA LEU A 147 17.75 10.98 -1.91
C LEU A 147 19.04 10.17 -2.12
N HIS A 148 19.33 9.23 -1.22
CA HIS A 148 20.50 8.34 -1.34
C HIS A 148 20.13 6.96 -1.89
N TYR A 149 18.99 6.42 -1.44
CA TYR A 149 18.54 5.09 -1.83
C TYR A 149 17.04 5.08 -2.11
N GLU A 150 16.64 4.35 -3.14
CA GLU A 150 15.25 4.05 -3.48
C GLU A 150 15.11 2.53 -3.62
N GLU A 151 14.19 1.95 -2.87
CA GLU A 151 13.67 0.61 -3.13
C GLU A 151 12.31 0.78 -3.81
N ARG A 152 12.29 0.53 -5.12
CA ARG A 152 11.07 0.62 -5.91
C ARG A 152 10.22 -0.62 -5.71
N LEU A 153 9.01 -0.43 -5.19
CA LEU A 153 8.04 -1.48 -4.91
C LEU A 153 7.05 -1.66 -6.06
N PHE A 154 6.70 -0.56 -6.72
CA PHE A 154 5.78 -0.53 -7.83
C PHE A 154 6.06 0.66 -8.75
N GLN A 155 5.91 0.42 -10.06
CA GLN A 155 5.86 1.44 -11.10
C GLN A 155 4.81 0.98 -12.09
N ALA A 156 3.87 1.85 -12.45
CA ALA A 156 3.06 1.61 -13.62
C ALA A 156 3.98 1.72 -14.84
N ASP A 157 4.08 0.66 -15.63
CA ASP A 157 4.66 0.76 -16.97
C ASP A 157 3.88 1.82 -17.74
N ASP A 158 4.56 2.62 -18.59
CA ASP A 158 3.89 3.57 -19.48
C ASP A 158 2.76 2.83 -20.19
N VAL A 159 1.52 3.10 -19.79
CA VAL A 159 0.37 2.63 -20.53
C VAL A 159 0.48 3.36 -21.85
N VAL A 160 0.94 2.65 -22.89
CA VAL A 160 0.76 3.09 -24.27
C VAL A 160 -0.73 3.38 -24.38
N ILE A 161 -1.08 4.66 -24.37
CA ILE A 161 -2.41 5.12 -24.72
C ILE A 161 -2.57 4.67 -26.17
N GLY A 162 -3.21 3.52 -26.37
CA GLY A 162 -3.66 3.10 -27.69
C GLY A 162 -4.42 4.27 -28.32
N PRO A 163 -4.25 4.51 -29.63
CA PRO A 163 -4.78 5.72 -30.26
C PRO A 163 -6.27 5.86 -29.94
N ASP A 164 -6.65 7.08 -29.55
CA ASP A 164 -8.02 7.46 -29.28
C ASP A 164 -8.95 6.96 -30.41
N PRO A 165 -9.94 6.10 -30.13
CA PRO A 165 -10.88 5.63 -31.16
C PRO A 165 -11.71 6.75 -31.77
N ARG A 166 -11.65 7.98 -31.24
CA ARG A 166 -12.30 9.18 -31.80
C ARG A 166 -11.45 9.93 -32.82
N ALA A 167 -10.17 9.58 -33.00
CA ALA A 167 -9.30 10.20 -34.01
C ALA A 167 -9.51 9.63 -35.43
N ALA A 168 -10.27 8.54 -35.59
CA ALA A 168 -10.63 7.96 -36.89
C ALA A 168 -11.97 8.50 -37.42
N SER A 169 -12.07 9.81 -37.53
CA SER A 169 -13.15 10.45 -38.30
C SER A 169 -12.66 11.82 -38.72
N LEU A 170 -12.10 11.89 -39.93
CA LEU A 170 -12.06 13.04 -40.84
C LEU A 170 -11.16 12.68 -42.03
N ILE A 171 -11.71 11.88 -42.95
CA ILE A 171 -11.31 11.95 -44.36
C ILE A 171 -12.62 12.22 -45.13
N PRO A 172 -12.85 13.46 -45.59
CA PRO A 172 -13.90 13.72 -46.58
C PRO A 172 -13.43 13.27 -47.97
N CYS A 173 -14.42 12.94 -48.80
CA CYS A 173 -14.39 12.39 -50.16
C CYS A 173 -13.17 12.67 -51.04
#